data_AF-A0A2V8R1P1-F1
#
_entry.id   AF-A0A2V8R1P1-F1
#
_cell.length_a   1.000
_cell.length_b   1.000
_cell.length_c   1.000
_cell.angle_alpha   90.00
_cell.angle_beta   90.00
_cell.angle_gamma   90.00
#
_symmetry.space_group_name_H-M   'P 1'
#
loop_
_entity.id
_entity.type
_entity.pdbx_description
1 polymer ?
#
loop_
_entity_poly.entity_id
_entity_poly.type
_entity_poly.pdbx_seq_one_letter_code
_entity_poly.pdbx_strand_id
1 'polypeptide(L)'
;GDEAVLFVGVADGGNIIGVDNPEKAQNSISKTASEWCYPPIKHTARVIGANGKCVVAVIVQASHNKPHFAGPAFIRSGSQSKKASEEVFNQLIASRISKARPLLEAKYKGEGIIIFYWPYGKGNLHAGPKTYADCAVVECTPHYVVLKPPGNNPISADYEHITLKWNHAAKQLQVDIDG
;
A
#
# COMPACT_ATOMS: atom_id res chain seq x y z
N GLY A 1 -17.57 3.46 -9.36
CA GLY A 1 -17.54 4.89 -9.70
C GLY A 1 -16.09 5.20 -9.93
N ASP A 2 -15.71 5.36 -11.19
CA ASP A 2 -14.31 5.24 -11.60
C ASP A 2 -13.56 6.57 -11.53
N GLU A 3 -14.28 7.65 -11.25
CA GLU A 3 -13.75 9.01 -11.10
C GLU A 3 -14.48 9.76 -9.98
N ALA A 4 -13.76 10.68 -9.33
CA ALA A 4 -14.30 11.63 -8.38
C ALA A 4 -13.91 13.05 -8.79
N VAL A 5 -14.80 14.03 -8.57
CA VAL A 5 -14.54 15.44 -8.88
C VAL A 5 -14.46 16.25 -7.59
N LEU A 6 -13.39 17.02 -7.43
CA LEU A 6 -13.18 17.99 -6.37
C LEU A 6 -13.26 19.41 -6.95
N PHE A 7 -14.15 20.24 -6.43
CA PHE A 7 -14.27 21.64 -6.82
C PHE A 7 -13.51 22.54 -5.85
N VAL A 8 -12.57 23.33 -6.36
CA VAL A 8 -11.80 24.33 -5.61
C VAL A 8 -12.29 25.73 -5.97
N GLY A 9 -12.64 26.51 -4.95
CA GLY A 9 -13.37 27.78 -5.12
C GLY A 9 -14.89 27.64 -4.90
N VAL A 10 -15.32 26.53 -4.29
CA VAL A 10 -16.70 26.29 -3.84
C VAL A 10 -16.67 26.02 -2.34
N ALA A 11 -17.50 26.73 -1.58
CA ALA A 11 -17.64 26.53 -0.14
C ALA A 11 -18.38 25.21 0.16
N ASP A 12 -18.25 24.69 1.39
CA ASP A 12 -18.85 23.40 1.79
C ASP A 12 -20.37 23.33 1.57
N GLY A 13 -21.07 24.47 1.62
CA GLY A 13 -22.50 24.58 1.34
C GLY A 13 -22.86 24.66 -0.15
N GLY A 14 -21.90 24.53 -1.07
CA GLY A 14 -22.09 24.63 -2.52
C GLY A 14 -22.01 26.05 -3.10
N ASN A 15 -21.84 27.07 -2.26
CA ASN A 15 -21.72 28.46 -2.72
C ASN A 15 -20.40 28.71 -3.46
N ILE A 16 -20.49 29.35 -4.63
CA ILE A 16 -19.32 29.66 -5.46
C ILE A 16 -18.62 30.91 -4.92
N ILE A 17 -17.46 30.70 -4.29
CA ILE A 17 -16.62 31.78 -3.76
C ILE A 17 -15.61 32.26 -4.82
N GLY A 18 -15.17 31.37 -5.69
CA GLY A 18 -14.18 31.63 -6.73
C GLY A 18 -12.74 31.35 -6.28
N VAL A 19 -11.82 31.31 -7.24
CA VAL A 19 -10.36 31.34 -7.04
C VAL A 19 -9.76 32.53 -7.78
N ASP A 20 -8.93 33.32 -7.10
CA ASP A 20 -8.35 34.55 -7.65
C ASP A 20 -7.31 34.28 -8.75
N ASN A 21 -6.54 33.19 -8.61
CA ASN A 21 -5.55 32.77 -9.59
C ASN A 21 -5.73 31.26 -9.89
N PRO A 22 -6.53 30.91 -10.92
CA PRO A 22 -6.80 29.53 -11.29
C PRO A 22 -5.54 28.74 -11.67
N GLU A 23 -4.59 29.37 -12.35
CA GLU A 23 -3.34 28.74 -12.78
C GLU A 23 -2.46 28.35 -11.58
N LYS A 24 -2.31 29.26 -10.60
CA LYS A 24 -1.59 28.98 -9.35
C LYS A 24 -2.26 27.84 -8.57
N ALA A 25 -3.59 27.80 -8.57
CA ALA A 25 -4.33 26.70 -7.95
C ALA A 25 -4.06 25.37 -8.66
N GLN A 26 -4.16 25.33 -10.00
CA GLN A 26 -3.85 24.13 -10.80
C GLN A 26 -2.40 23.65 -10.58
N ASN A 27 -1.43 24.55 -10.59
CA ASN A 27 -0.02 24.22 -10.34
C ASN A 27 0.20 23.65 -8.93
N SER A 28 -0.48 24.21 -7.93
CA SER A 28 -0.41 23.72 -6.55
C SER A 28 -1.02 22.33 -6.42
N ILE A 29 -2.18 22.09 -7.04
CA ILE A 29 -2.83 20.76 -7.10
C ILE A 29 -1.91 19.75 -7.77
N SER A 30 -1.32 20.10 -8.92
CA SER A 30 -0.39 19.25 -9.65
C SER A 30 0.79 18.88 -8.79
N LYS A 31 1.46 19.89 -8.20
CA LYS A 31 2.62 19.69 -7.32
C LYS A 31 2.29 18.78 -6.14
N THR A 32 1.17 19.00 -5.46
CA THR A 32 0.75 18.15 -4.35
C THR A 32 0.52 16.70 -4.81
N ALA A 33 -0.22 16.51 -5.90
CA ALA A 33 -0.56 15.18 -6.40
C ALA A 33 0.64 14.40 -6.97
N SER A 34 1.63 15.08 -7.54
CA SER A 34 2.81 14.43 -8.16
C SER A 34 4.00 14.30 -7.23
N GLU A 35 4.28 15.30 -6.40
CA GLU A 35 5.50 15.37 -5.58
C GLU A 35 5.25 15.05 -4.10
N TRP A 36 4.05 15.32 -3.58
CA TRP A 36 3.74 15.17 -2.15
C TRP A 36 2.93 13.91 -1.85
N CYS A 37 2.33 13.30 -2.88
CA CYS A 37 1.60 12.05 -2.79
C CYS A 37 2.44 10.89 -3.32
N TYR A 38 2.55 9.81 -2.55
CA TYR A 38 3.15 8.55 -2.98
C TYR A 38 2.19 7.36 -2.81
N PRO A 39 1.93 6.55 -3.85
CA PRO A 39 2.30 6.81 -5.24
C PRO A 39 1.63 8.10 -5.75
N PRO A 40 2.11 8.71 -6.85
CA PRO A 40 1.49 9.91 -7.41
C PRO A 40 0.00 9.70 -7.74
N ILE A 41 -0.81 10.74 -7.53
CA ILE A 41 -2.24 10.71 -7.85
C ILE A 41 -2.45 11.22 -9.27
N LYS A 42 -2.96 10.34 -10.15
CA LYS A 42 -3.41 10.74 -11.49
C LYS A 42 -4.63 11.63 -11.38
N HIS A 43 -4.56 12.81 -11.98
CA HIS A 43 -5.64 13.78 -11.95
C HIS A 43 -5.64 14.63 -13.22
N THR A 44 -6.76 15.29 -13.49
CA THR A 44 -6.91 16.33 -14.51
C THR A 44 -7.59 17.53 -13.87
N ALA A 45 -7.00 18.72 -13.98
CA ALA A 45 -7.59 19.95 -13.44
C ALA A 45 -8.09 20.84 -14.58
N ARG A 46 -9.32 21.33 -14.49
CA ARG A 46 -9.95 22.24 -15.47
C ARG A 46 -10.52 23.46 -14.78
N VAL A 47 -10.34 24.65 -15.39
CA VAL A 47 -10.99 25.88 -14.93
C VAL A 47 -12.39 25.96 -15.51
N ILE A 48 -13.36 26.29 -14.67
CA ILE A 48 -14.77 26.46 -15.03
C ILE A 48 -15.21 27.87 -14.60
N GLY A 49 -15.81 28.61 -15.51
CA GLY A 49 -16.46 29.89 -15.21
C GLY A 49 -17.89 29.66 -14.73
N ALA A 50 -18.26 30.23 -13.59
CA ALA A 50 -19.61 30.18 -13.04
C ALA A 50 -19.92 31.44 -12.21
N ASN A 51 -21.07 32.06 -12.46
CA ASN A 51 -21.52 33.29 -11.79
C ASN A 51 -20.48 34.42 -11.80
N GLY A 52 -19.78 34.61 -12.93
CA GLY A 52 -18.73 35.62 -13.09
C GLY A 52 -17.44 35.32 -12.33
N LYS A 53 -17.30 34.13 -11.75
CA LYS A 53 -16.14 33.68 -10.98
C LYS A 53 -15.52 32.43 -11.60
N CYS A 54 -14.25 32.18 -11.28
CA CYS A 54 -13.52 30.99 -11.73
C CYS A 54 -13.47 29.94 -10.62
N VAL A 55 -13.66 28.68 -10.97
CA VAL A 55 -13.56 27.50 -10.09
C VAL A 55 -12.64 26.48 -10.77
N VAL A 56 -11.87 25.70 -10.01
CA VAL A 56 -11.08 24.59 -10.57
C VAL A 56 -11.77 23.27 -10.23
N ALA A 57 -12.14 22.50 -11.26
CA ALA A 57 -12.60 21.12 -11.12
C ALA A 57 -11.41 20.18 -11.28
N VAL A 58 -11.14 19.39 -10.25
CA VAL A 58 -10.08 18.38 -10.22
C VAL A 58 -10.73 17.01 -10.34
N ILE A 59 -10.52 16.36 -11.46
CA ILE A 59 -11.00 15.01 -11.75
C ILE A 59 -9.90 14.05 -11.29
N VAL A 60 -10.21 13.22 -10.30
CA VAL A 60 -9.31 12.21 -9.73
C VAL A 60 -9.77 10.83 -10.19
N GLN A 61 -8.87 10.11 -10.86
CA GLN A 61 -9.14 8.77 -11.37
C GLN A 61 -9.01 7.72 -10.27
N ALA A 62 -9.80 6.64 -10.35
CA ALA A 62 -9.62 5.48 -9.50
C ALA A 62 -8.21 4.90 -9.68
N SER A 63 -7.53 4.66 -8.56
CA SER A 63 -6.16 4.14 -8.56
C SER A 63 -6.12 2.70 -8.06
N HIS A 64 -5.47 1.85 -8.84
CA HIS A 64 -5.14 0.48 -8.43
C HIS A 64 -3.94 0.41 -7.46
N ASN A 65 -3.17 1.50 -7.36
CA ASN A 65 -1.97 1.59 -6.50
C ASN A 65 -2.26 2.23 -5.13
N LYS A 66 -3.51 2.22 -4.69
CA LYS A 66 -3.98 2.70 -3.38
C LYS A 66 -3.41 1.85 -2.22
N PRO A 67 -3.22 2.41 -1.01
CA PRO A 67 -3.43 3.80 -0.60
C PRO A 67 -2.29 4.75 -1.05
N HIS A 68 -2.65 6.04 -1.20
CA HIS A 68 -1.72 7.15 -1.45
C HIS A 68 -1.37 7.85 -0.13
N PHE A 69 -0.09 8.18 0.06
CA PHE A 69 0.46 8.79 1.26
C PHE A 69 0.88 10.23 0.96
N ALA A 70 0.42 11.19 1.77
CA ALA A 70 0.85 12.60 1.70
C ALA A 70 0.90 13.14 3.13
N GLY A 71 2.06 13.08 3.77
CA GLY A 71 2.13 13.26 5.23
C GLY A 71 1.25 12.23 5.96
N PRO A 72 0.61 12.56 7.10
CA PRO A 72 -0.28 11.62 7.79
C PRO A 72 -1.35 11.07 6.84
N ALA A 73 -1.75 9.80 6.98
CA ALA A 73 -2.77 9.24 6.08
C ALA A 73 -4.13 9.91 6.34
N PHE A 74 -4.93 10.08 5.29
CA PHE A 74 -6.28 10.63 5.37
C PHE A 74 -7.27 9.67 4.70
N ILE A 75 -8.45 9.54 5.28
CA ILE A 75 -9.58 8.82 4.69
C ILE A 75 -10.69 9.81 4.29
N ARG A 76 -11.34 9.55 3.17
CA ARG A 76 -12.50 10.33 2.73
C ARG A 76 -13.77 9.72 3.33
N SER A 77 -14.47 10.51 4.13
CA SER A 77 -15.73 10.14 4.80
C SER A 77 -16.79 11.14 4.36
N GLY A 78 -17.56 10.80 3.32
CA GLY A 78 -18.51 11.73 2.70
C GLY A 78 -17.79 12.86 1.96
N SER A 79 -18.12 14.13 2.27
CA SER A 79 -17.49 15.31 1.67
C SER A 79 -16.13 15.67 2.28
N GLN A 80 -15.78 15.12 3.44
CA GLN A 80 -14.60 15.53 4.20
C GLN A 80 -13.44 14.53 4.09
N SER A 81 -12.22 15.08 4.06
CA SER A 81 -10.98 14.33 4.28
C SER A 81 -10.64 14.38 5.77
N LYS A 82 -10.68 13.23 6.45
CA LYS A 82 -10.34 13.12 7.87
C LYS A 82 -8.97 12.49 8.03
N LYS A 83 -8.17 13.00 8.96
CA LYS A 83 -6.92 12.35 9.36
C LYS A 83 -7.27 10.93 9.80
N ALA A 84 -6.62 9.94 9.21
CA ALA A 84 -6.80 8.56 9.62
C ALA A 84 -6.43 8.46 11.10
N SER A 85 -7.30 7.81 11.88
CA SER A 85 -6.91 7.39 13.23
C SER A 85 -5.76 6.39 13.13
N GLU A 86 -5.03 6.18 14.22
CA GLU A 86 -3.98 5.17 14.29
C GLU A 86 -4.48 3.78 13.87
N GLU A 87 -5.71 3.43 14.25
CA GLU A 87 -6.35 2.17 13.88
C GLU A 87 -6.62 2.07 12.37
N VAL A 88 -7.15 3.13 11.74
CA VAL A 88 -7.39 3.17 10.29
C VAL A 88 -6.07 3.21 9.52
N PHE A 89 -5.07 3.91 10.03
CA PHE A 89 -3.72 3.91 9.47
C PHE A 89 -3.12 2.49 9.48
N ASN A 90 -3.20 1.80 10.62
CA ASN A 90 -2.75 0.42 10.76
C ASN A 90 -3.51 -0.56 9.86
N GLN A 91 -4.81 -0.37 9.65
CA GLN A 91 -5.60 -1.16 8.69
C GLN A 91 -5.19 -0.90 7.24
N LEU A 92 -4.86 0.35 6.87
CA LEU A 92 -4.39 0.70 5.52
C LEU A 92 -2.99 0.13 5.24
N ILE A 93 -2.09 0.19 6.22
CA ILE A 93 -0.77 -0.46 6.16
C ILE A 93 -0.96 -1.99 6.07
N ALA A 94 -1.77 -2.59 6.95
CA ALA A 94 -2.04 -4.03 6.95
C ALA A 94 -2.74 -4.53 5.67
N SER A 95 -3.59 -3.72 5.03
CA SER A 95 -4.24 -4.08 3.76
C SER A 95 -3.26 -4.22 2.60
N ARG A 96 -2.10 -3.55 2.67
CA ARG A 96 -1.01 -3.64 1.69
C ARG A 96 0.11 -4.59 2.13
N ILE A 97 0.12 -4.99 3.41
CA ILE A 97 1.24 -5.63 4.14
C ILE A 97 0.70 -6.71 5.11
N SER A 98 -0.30 -7.51 4.70
CA SER A 98 -0.86 -8.54 5.61
C SER A 98 0.16 -9.64 5.92
N LYS A 99 1.04 -9.94 4.94
CA LYS A 99 2.11 -10.94 5.06
C LYS A 99 3.40 -10.34 5.63
N ALA A 100 3.77 -9.11 5.27
CA ALA A 100 5.03 -8.52 5.73
C ALA A 100 5.05 -8.17 7.23
N ARG A 101 3.91 -7.79 7.83
CA ARG A 101 3.85 -7.41 9.26
C ARG A 101 4.34 -8.53 10.20
N PRO A 102 3.77 -9.74 10.20
CA PRO A 102 4.24 -10.82 11.06
C PRO A 102 5.69 -11.24 10.78
N LEU A 103 6.17 -11.11 9.52
CA LEU A 103 7.57 -11.38 9.15
C LEU A 103 8.54 -10.33 9.73
N LEU A 104 8.16 -9.04 9.70
CA LEU A 104 8.93 -7.97 10.32
C LEU A 104 8.94 -8.09 11.84
N GLU A 105 7.80 -8.43 12.46
CA GLU A 105 7.74 -8.67 13.91
C GLU A 105 8.68 -9.80 14.33
N ALA A 106 8.67 -10.94 13.61
CA ALA A 106 9.60 -12.04 13.85
C ALA A 106 11.07 -11.60 13.68
N LYS A 107 11.37 -10.84 12.62
CA LYS A 107 12.70 -10.26 12.38
C LYS A 107 13.20 -9.41 13.53
N TYR A 108 12.38 -8.46 14.00
CA TYR A 108 12.79 -7.50 15.04
C TYR A 108 12.95 -8.14 16.42
N LYS A 109 12.17 -9.18 16.71
CA LYS A 109 12.29 -9.95 17.95
C LYS A 109 13.42 -11.00 17.90
N GLY A 110 14.01 -11.23 16.74
CA GLY A 110 14.97 -12.31 16.54
C GLY A 110 14.35 -13.70 16.66
N GLU A 111 13.04 -13.81 16.40
CA GLU A 111 12.31 -15.08 16.43
C GLU A 111 12.55 -15.85 15.14
N GLY A 112 12.88 -17.14 15.27
CA GLY A 112 12.96 -18.05 14.14
C GLY A 112 11.59 -18.34 13.53
N ILE A 113 11.55 -18.55 12.21
CA ILE A 113 10.35 -18.97 11.48
C ILE A 113 10.56 -20.35 10.87
N ILE A 114 9.45 -21.01 10.53
CA ILE A 114 9.45 -22.26 9.76
C ILE A 114 9.17 -21.92 8.29
N ILE A 115 9.96 -22.47 7.38
CA ILE A 115 9.69 -22.38 5.93
C ILE A 115 9.22 -23.75 5.44
N PHE A 116 8.08 -23.77 4.76
CA PHE A 116 7.58 -24.93 4.02
C PHE A 116 7.65 -24.62 2.52
N TYR A 117 8.61 -25.21 1.82
CA TYR A 117 8.92 -24.88 0.42
C TYR A 117 8.47 -25.99 -0.52
N TRP A 118 7.60 -25.66 -1.48
CA TRP A 118 7.12 -26.54 -2.54
C TRP A 118 7.81 -26.19 -3.87
N PRO A 119 8.76 -27.01 -4.38
CA PRO A 119 9.55 -26.67 -5.57
C PRO A 119 8.82 -26.84 -6.93
N TYR A 120 7.48 -26.83 -6.96
CA TYR A 120 6.70 -27.13 -8.18
C TYR A 120 6.71 -25.99 -9.19
N GLY A 121 7.70 -25.96 -10.09
CA GLY A 121 7.69 -24.97 -11.18
C GLY A 121 8.92 -24.93 -12.08
N LYS A 122 10.03 -25.58 -11.67
CA LYS A 122 11.31 -25.53 -12.42
C LYS A 122 11.82 -26.92 -12.82
N GLY A 123 10.98 -27.72 -13.49
CA GLY A 123 11.39 -28.99 -14.10
C GLY A 123 11.67 -30.16 -13.14
N ASN A 124 11.54 -29.97 -11.82
CA ASN A 124 11.74 -31.01 -10.82
C ASN A 124 10.42 -31.65 -10.40
N LEU A 125 9.82 -32.45 -11.28
CA LEU A 125 8.56 -33.18 -11.04
C LEU A 125 8.63 -34.22 -9.89
N HIS A 126 9.82 -34.49 -9.35
CA HIS A 126 10.04 -35.51 -8.32
C HIS A 126 10.55 -34.96 -6.97
N ALA A 127 10.72 -33.65 -6.83
CA ALA A 127 11.16 -33.07 -5.56
C ALA A 127 9.97 -32.87 -4.62
N GLY A 128 9.94 -33.62 -3.51
CA GLY A 128 8.96 -33.43 -2.45
C GLY A 128 9.11 -32.09 -1.71
N PRO A 129 8.13 -31.71 -0.88
CA PRO A 129 8.21 -30.51 -0.07
C PRO A 129 9.41 -30.53 0.88
N LYS A 130 10.02 -29.37 1.08
CA LYS A 130 11.12 -29.18 2.04
C LYS A 130 10.67 -28.32 3.20
N THR A 131 10.99 -28.75 4.41
CA THR A 131 10.74 -27.97 5.63
C THR A 131 12.06 -27.52 6.22
N TYR A 132 12.15 -26.25 6.57
CA TYR A 132 13.29 -25.67 7.27
C TYR A 132 12.82 -25.04 8.58
N ALA A 133 13.45 -25.40 9.69
CA ALA A 133 13.20 -24.80 11.00
C ALA A 133 14.21 -23.69 11.30
N ASP A 134 13.89 -22.83 12.27
CA ASP A 134 14.76 -21.76 12.78
C ASP A 134 15.37 -20.86 11.68
N CYS A 135 14.55 -20.55 10.68
CA CYS A 135 14.94 -19.66 9.60
C CYS A 135 14.89 -18.20 10.04
N ALA A 136 15.74 -17.37 9.44
CA ALA A 136 15.75 -15.94 9.69
C ALA A 136 15.09 -15.16 8.54
N VAL A 137 14.36 -14.09 8.88
CA VAL A 137 13.93 -13.08 7.90
C VAL A 137 15.08 -12.10 7.70
N VAL A 138 15.73 -12.15 6.53
CA VAL A 138 16.88 -11.29 6.20
C VAL A 138 16.41 -9.95 5.66
N GLU A 139 15.47 -9.98 4.72
CA GLU A 139 14.92 -8.80 4.07
C GLU A 139 13.40 -8.93 3.94
N CYS A 140 12.70 -7.82 4.10
CA CYS A 140 11.25 -7.77 3.95
C CYS A 140 10.91 -6.40 3.37
N THR A 141 10.53 -6.39 2.10
CA THR A 141 10.19 -5.18 1.34
C THR A 141 8.69 -5.13 1.07
N PRO A 142 8.16 -4.10 0.40
CA PRO A 142 6.78 -4.12 -0.08
C PRO A 142 6.48 -5.15 -1.18
N HIS A 143 7.51 -5.73 -1.82
CA HIS A 143 7.35 -6.59 -3.00
C HIS A 143 7.70 -8.05 -2.72
N TYR A 144 8.75 -8.30 -1.94
CA TYR A 144 9.26 -9.63 -1.68
C TYR A 144 9.86 -9.75 -0.27
N VAL A 145 10.09 -10.99 0.15
CA VAL A 145 10.82 -11.34 1.36
C VAL A 145 12.03 -12.21 1.02
N VAL A 146 13.13 -12.01 1.74
CA VAL A 146 14.30 -12.90 1.69
C VAL A 146 14.41 -13.63 3.02
N LEU A 147 14.37 -14.96 2.95
CA LEU A 147 14.42 -15.85 4.09
C LEU A 147 15.69 -16.70 4.05
N LYS A 148 16.33 -16.91 5.20
CA LYS A 148 17.59 -17.65 5.29
C LYS A 148 17.38 -18.90 6.15
N PRO A 149 17.34 -20.09 5.53
CA PRO A 149 17.44 -21.34 6.28
C PRO A 149 18.87 -21.56 6.79
N PRO A 150 19.04 -22.20 7.97
CA PRO A 150 20.36 -22.55 8.49
C PRO A 150 21.15 -23.40 7.49
N GLY A 151 22.41 -23.05 7.23
CA GLY A 151 23.31 -23.80 6.34
C GLY A 151 22.93 -23.80 4.85
N ASN A 152 21.88 -23.07 4.44
CA ASN A 152 21.40 -23.03 3.05
C ASN A 152 21.48 -21.61 2.48
N ASN A 153 21.39 -21.47 1.15
CA ASN A 153 21.33 -20.15 0.51
C ASN A 153 20.01 -19.44 0.84
N PRO A 154 20.00 -18.09 0.86
CA PRO A 154 18.76 -17.34 1.02
C PRO A 154 17.75 -17.66 -0.09
N ILE A 155 16.47 -17.65 0.27
CA ILE A 155 15.33 -17.86 -0.62
C ILE A 155 14.60 -16.52 -0.72
N SER A 156 14.43 -16.01 -1.94
CA SER A 156 13.60 -14.83 -2.21
C SER A 156 12.24 -15.28 -2.74
N ALA A 157 11.16 -14.71 -2.21
CA ALA A 157 9.80 -15.00 -2.65
C ALA A 157 8.94 -13.74 -2.66
N ASP A 158 8.17 -13.56 -3.72
CA ASP A 158 7.15 -12.51 -3.81
C ASP A 158 5.96 -12.86 -2.92
N TYR A 159 5.26 -11.84 -2.41
CA TYR A 159 4.12 -12.07 -1.50
C TYR A 159 2.97 -12.85 -2.14
N GLU A 160 2.88 -12.92 -3.47
CA GLU A 160 1.90 -13.73 -4.19
C GLU A 160 2.12 -15.23 -4.00
N HIS A 161 3.38 -15.64 -3.83
CA HIS A 161 3.81 -17.03 -3.71
C HIS A 161 3.96 -17.52 -2.27
N ILE A 162 3.67 -16.67 -1.27
CA ILE A 162 3.80 -17.06 0.14
C ILE A 162 2.45 -17.09 0.84
N THR A 163 2.21 -18.09 1.68
CA THR A 163 1.08 -18.13 2.61
C THR A 163 1.61 -18.17 4.03
N LEU A 164 1.07 -17.32 4.90
CA LEU A 164 1.45 -17.31 6.31
C LEU A 164 0.47 -18.09 7.15
N LYS A 165 1.01 -18.89 8.07
CA LYS A 165 0.26 -19.68 9.04
C LYS A 165 0.93 -19.56 10.39
N TRP A 166 0.15 -19.72 11.46
CA TRP A 166 0.71 -19.88 12.80
C TRP A 166 0.83 -21.37 13.12
N ASN A 167 2.04 -21.82 13.44
CA ASN A 167 2.25 -23.20 13.87
C ASN A 167 2.08 -23.27 15.40
N HIS A 168 0.91 -23.72 15.86
CA HIS A 168 0.61 -23.81 17.29
C HIS A 168 1.52 -24.77 18.05
N ALA A 169 1.99 -25.84 17.42
CA ALA A 169 2.86 -26.84 18.06
C ALA A 169 4.26 -26.29 18.29
N ALA A 170 4.83 -25.62 17.28
CA ALA A 170 6.15 -25.00 17.36
C ALA A 170 6.14 -23.60 18.01
N LYS A 171 4.96 -23.00 18.18
CA LYS A 171 4.78 -21.60 18.63
C LYS A 171 5.59 -20.61 17.78
N GLN A 172 5.64 -20.86 16.47
CA GLN A 172 6.41 -20.08 15.51
C GLN A 172 5.54 -19.73 14.31
N LEU A 173 5.91 -18.63 13.64
CA LEU A 173 5.36 -18.27 12.34
C LEU A 173 5.83 -19.29 11.30
N GLN A 174 4.91 -19.75 10.45
CA GLN A 174 5.19 -20.62 9.31
C GLN A 174 4.94 -19.87 8.01
N VAL A 175 5.88 -19.99 7.08
CA VAL A 175 5.84 -19.43 5.73
C VAL A 175 5.81 -20.59 4.74
N ASP A 176 4.66 -20.80 4.11
CA ASP A 176 4.52 -21.72 2.99
C ASP A 176 4.90 -20.96 1.73
N ILE A 177 5.79 -21.50 0.90
CA ILE A 177 6.25 -20.90 -0.35
C ILE A 177 5.95 -21.88 -1.49
N ASP A 178 5.16 -21.41 -2.45
CA ASP A 178 4.86 -22.12 -3.69
C ASP A 178 5.87 -21.67 -4.77
N GLY A 179 6.65 -22.61 -5.30
CA GLY A 179 7.77 -22.35 -6.21
C GLY A 179 7.44 -22.30 -7.69
#